data_AF-A0A6G9SET6-F1
#
_entry.id   AF-A0A6G9SET6-F1
#
_cell.length_a   1.000
_cell.length_b   1.000
_cell.length_c   1.000
_cell.angle_alpha   90.00
_cell.angle_beta   90.00
_cell.angle_gamma   90.00
#
_symmetry.space_group_name_H-M   'P 1'
#
loop_
_entity.id
_entity.type
_entity.pdbx_description
1 polymer ?
#
loop_
_entity_poly.entity_id
_entity_poly.type
_entity_poly.pdbx_seq_one_letter_code
_entity_poly.pdbx_strand_id
1 'polypeptide(L)'
;MQKSDGSFGNELLTSLAICSLLNYGYYSPDFCKAITFLIKTQQIDGSWRRIPLYGGHTDKAIYGSAELTTAFCLEALARYQLLDASAEHREKQELKEKTIQVCEAQEIDSGKKKSLLLFFRIIRSHDWWLYKIPPLLAIAYAEILLLDLHVLQSVLTVSALLFAIACVAAYGHIINDSFDIEGDRQVGKSNSMTQFSPWQRALFCLVLAGLGFILPIVMNFGTSPTVLLGINYLLPTLYSAPPFRFKEKGILGIISDAAGAHAIPTLFVATTFSHLVASPPLQSTVLAIAATAWSFFAGVRGILLHQLWDRYNDLRSGVNTLVTEFDVEKVRFWMSRIIFPLELLLLSLVILIISNSTPLILVCTIFYFLLKISFFKLDPTSTFDPAPVQKSYVVPHDFYEVGLPLILATTLSLQNKWFVILLLLQAILFYPGIEQRVKNFVQSLQSKPQNLQSLQTQLNAVQAEVTQLNSRLHQTQNYLEQLQNQLQQSQTESQFHQNQTQTALQFHPDNFEIHLELGKVLEKKQKWDDAIAAYRRAIALNPDDSRSHKHLGDILAERGQINEASLCYRRALQFQPRIFGI
;
A
#
# COMPACT_ATOMS: atom_id res chain seq x y z
N MET A 1 11.90 13.91 19.55
CA MET A 1 12.64 14.85 18.67
C MET A 1 12.43 16.32 19.02
N GLN A 2 11.94 16.65 20.23
CA GLN A 2 11.87 18.03 20.72
C GLN A 2 12.79 18.13 21.93
N LYS A 3 13.69 19.12 21.94
CA LYS A 3 14.45 19.46 23.15
C LYS A 3 13.51 20.14 24.15
N SER A 4 13.89 20.15 25.42
CA SER A 4 13.10 20.72 26.53
C SER A 4 12.82 22.22 26.39
N ASP A 5 13.51 22.91 25.50
CA ASP A 5 13.32 24.32 25.13
C ASP A 5 12.29 24.53 24.00
N GLY A 6 11.67 23.45 23.49
CA GLY A 6 10.69 23.50 22.41
C GLY A 6 11.28 23.47 21.01
N SER A 7 12.61 23.50 20.85
CA SER A 7 13.28 23.43 19.54
C SER A 7 13.37 22.00 19.00
N PHE A 8 13.18 21.84 17.69
CA PHE A 8 13.41 20.58 16.97
C PHE A 8 14.87 20.54 16.50
N GLY A 9 15.60 19.48 16.86
CA GLY A 9 16.98 19.28 16.41
C GLY A 9 17.06 18.83 14.95
N ASN A 10 18.02 19.39 14.20
CA ASN A 10 18.38 19.09 12.80
C ASN A 10 17.17 18.85 11.86
N GLU A 11 16.73 19.93 11.23
CA GLU A 11 15.54 19.98 10.37
C GLU A 11 15.61 19.04 9.14
N LEU A 12 16.82 18.66 8.71
CA LEU A 12 17.03 17.64 7.67
C LEU A 12 16.53 16.26 8.12
N LEU A 13 16.79 15.90 9.39
CA LEU A 13 16.30 14.68 10.01
C LEU A 13 14.79 14.73 10.24
N THR A 14 14.23 15.92 10.48
CA THR A 14 12.77 16.10 10.64
C THR A 14 12.04 15.88 9.31
N SER A 15 12.57 16.40 8.21
CA SER A 15 12.01 16.24 6.85
C SER A 15 12.13 14.79 6.36
N LEU A 16 13.29 14.14 6.58
CA LEU A 16 13.49 12.72 6.32
C LEU A 16 12.60 11.83 7.20
N ALA A 17 12.38 12.19 8.46
CA ALA A 17 11.48 11.47 9.35
C ALA A 17 10.02 11.59 8.91
N ILE A 18 9.56 12.77 8.47
CA ILE A 18 8.21 12.97 7.94
C ILE A 18 8.00 12.16 6.64
N CYS A 19 8.97 12.19 5.71
CA CYS A 19 8.93 11.38 4.49
C CYS A 19 8.99 9.87 4.76
N SER A 20 9.75 9.44 5.77
CA SER A 20 9.81 8.03 6.18
C SER A 20 8.51 7.58 6.84
N LEU A 21 7.92 8.40 7.71
CA LEU A 21 6.62 8.12 8.34
C LEU A 21 5.48 8.08 7.31
N LEU A 22 5.52 8.94 6.29
CA LEU A 22 4.65 8.89 5.11
C LEU A 22 4.80 7.58 4.32
N ASN A 23 6.04 7.12 4.09
CA ASN A 23 6.30 5.89 3.35
C ASN A 23 5.88 4.62 4.11
N TYR A 24 5.79 4.68 5.44
CA TYR A 24 5.40 3.56 6.31
C TYR A 24 3.97 3.68 6.89
N GLY A 25 3.18 4.67 6.47
CA GLY A 25 1.75 4.76 6.81
C GLY A 25 1.43 5.09 8.28
N TYR A 26 2.35 5.71 9.02
CA TYR A 26 2.12 6.09 10.42
C TYR A 26 1.45 7.48 10.52
N TYR A 27 0.19 7.50 10.95
CA TYR A 27 -0.57 8.75 11.18
C TYR A 27 -0.65 9.04 12.68
N SER A 28 -0.10 10.17 13.13
CA SER A 28 -0.27 10.68 14.51
C SER A 28 -0.83 12.11 14.52
N PRO A 29 -1.42 12.61 15.62
CA PRO A 29 -1.95 13.98 15.70
C PRO A 29 -0.91 15.08 15.45
N ASP A 30 0.37 14.82 15.71
CA ASP A 30 1.46 15.76 15.44
C ASP A 30 1.85 15.84 13.95
N PHE A 31 1.46 14.83 13.17
CA PHE A 31 1.60 14.80 11.71
C PHE A 31 0.70 15.84 11.03
N CYS A 32 -0.55 16.00 11.49
CA CYS A 32 -1.47 17.03 10.99
C CYS A 32 -0.93 18.45 11.25
N LYS A 33 -0.24 18.67 12.37
CA LYS A 33 0.39 19.96 12.69
C LYS A 33 1.57 20.26 11.76
N ALA A 34 2.37 19.26 11.40
CA ALA A 34 3.48 19.40 10.46
C ALA A 34 3.01 19.73 9.03
N ILE A 35 1.96 19.06 8.54
CA ILE A 35 1.33 19.39 7.25
C ILE A 35 0.73 20.80 7.26
N THR A 36 0.04 21.17 8.34
CA THR A 36 -0.54 22.52 8.49
C THR A 36 0.54 23.60 8.50
N PHE A 37 1.70 23.35 9.12
CA PHE A 37 2.84 24.26 9.12
C PHE A 37 3.41 24.44 7.71
N LEU A 38 3.59 23.34 6.96
CA LEU A 38 4.05 23.39 5.56
C LEU A 38 3.08 24.20 4.71
N ILE A 39 1.78 23.88 4.68
CA ILE A 39 0.77 24.58 3.87
C ILE A 39 0.76 26.09 4.15
N LYS A 40 0.97 26.52 5.39
CA LYS A 40 1.04 27.95 5.77
C LYS A 40 2.26 28.70 5.20
N THR A 41 3.25 28.00 4.65
CA THR A 41 4.41 28.60 4.01
C THR A 41 4.24 28.80 2.50
N GLN A 42 3.13 28.33 1.92
CA GLN A 42 2.77 28.58 0.52
C GLN A 42 2.25 30.01 0.34
N GLN A 43 2.82 30.74 -0.60
CA GLN A 43 2.39 32.08 -0.99
C GLN A 43 1.21 31.99 -1.98
N ILE A 44 0.51 33.12 -2.11
CA ILE A 44 -0.73 33.24 -2.92
C ILE A 44 -0.46 32.98 -4.41
N ASP A 45 0.77 33.20 -4.88
CA ASP A 45 1.20 32.95 -6.26
C ASP A 45 1.64 31.49 -6.52
N GLY A 46 1.53 30.61 -5.51
CA GLY A 46 1.92 29.20 -5.59
C GLY A 46 3.40 28.94 -5.26
N SER A 47 4.22 29.98 -5.03
CA SER A 47 5.60 29.84 -4.59
C SER A 47 5.69 29.58 -3.08
N TRP A 48 6.75 28.91 -2.59
CA TRP A 48 6.93 28.66 -1.16
C TRP A 48 7.85 29.71 -0.54
N ARG A 49 7.49 30.26 0.63
CA ARG A 49 8.37 31.16 1.39
C ARG A 49 9.64 30.41 1.76
N ARG A 50 10.80 30.96 1.38
CA ARG A 50 12.10 30.55 1.93
C ARG A 50 12.09 30.80 3.44
N ILE A 51 12.19 29.74 4.23
CA ILE A 51 12.28 29.82 5.69
C ILE A 51 13.74 30.13 6.05
N PRO A 52 14.05 31.28 6.67
CA PRO A 52 15.43 31.59 7.03
C PRO A 52 15.87 30.74 8.23
N LEU A 53 16.92 29.94 8.03
CA LEU A 53 17.70 29.31 9.10
C LEU A 53 18.34 30.45 9.92
N TYR A 54 17.93 30.65 11.18
CA TYR A 54 18.40 31.81 11.94
C TYR A 54 19.82 31.64 12.50
N GLY A 55 20.64 32.66 12.26
CA GLY A 55 21.81 33.02 13.09
C GLY A 55 23.17 32.94 12.40
N GLY A 56 23.58 33.98 11.68
CA GLY A 56 24.99 34.20 11.32
C GLY A 56 25.22 34.58 9.86
N HIS A 57 26.03 35.60 9.68
CA HIS A 57 26.44 36.30 8.47
C HIS A 57 26.36 35.56 7.11
N THR A 58 25.90 36.34 6.14
CA THR A 58 25.90 36.11 4.69
C THR A 58 27.22 35.54 4.18
N ASP A 59 27.21 34.25 3.82
CA ASP A 59 28.16 33.71 2.85
C ASP A 59 27.42 32.97 1.74
N LYS A 60 27.62 33.44 0.50
CA LYS A 60 26.81 33.17 -0.70
C LYS A 60 27.01 31.77 -1.32
N ALA A 61 27.57 30.79 -0.60
CA ALA A 61 28.14 29.59 -1.24
C ALA A 61 27.38 28.26 -1.03
N ILE A 62 26.25 28.21 -0.30
CA ILE A 62 25.52 26.94 -0.11
C ILE A 62 24.04 27.12 -0.52
N TYR A 63 23.81 27.22 -1.83
CA TYR A 63 22.48 27.21 -2.46
C TYR A 63 22.05 25.77 -2.84
N GLY A 64 22.24 24.79 -1.97
CA GLY A 64 22.06 23.36 -2.32
C GLY A 64 20.97 22.59 -1.58
N SER A 65 20.46 23.06 -0.44
CA SER A 65 19.64 22.20 0.45
C SER A 65 18.16 22.57 0.54
N ALA A 66 17.80 23.84 0.32
CA ALA A 66 16.40 24.26 0.45
C ALA A 66 15.54 23.82 -0.75
N GLU A 67 16.06 23.91 -1.98
CA GLU A 67 15.36 23.46 -3.19
C GLU A 67 15.18 21.95 -3.23
N LEU A 68 16.19 21.17 -2.81
CA LEU A 68 16.10 19.71 -2.75
C LEU A 68 15.08 19.23 -1.70
N THR A 69 15.09 19.85 -0.52
CA THR A 69 14.14 19.51 0.56
C THR A 69 12.72 19.90 0.18
N THR A 70 12.55 21.03 -0.51
CA THR A 70 11.26 21.47 -1.05
C THR A 70 10.79 20.53 -2.17
N ALA A 71 11.67 20.07 -3.05
CA ALA A 71 11.34 19.12 -4.11
C ALA A 71 10.91 17.75 -3.58
N PHE A 72 11.57 17.21 -2.55
CA PHE A 72 11.17 15.96 -1.93
C PHE A 72 9.85 16.07 -1.15
N CYS A 73 9.62 17.19 -0.47
CA CYS A 73 8.33 17.46 0.18
C CYS A 73 7.21 17.65 -0.85
N LEU A 74 7.47 18.33 -1.97
CA LEU A 74 6.53 18.48 -3.08
C LEU A 74 6.23 17.15 -3.76
N GLU A 75 7.23 16.29 -4.00
CA GLU A 75 7.02 14.96 -4.60
C GLU A 75 6.22 14.06 -3.66
N ALA A 76 6.51 14.09 -2.35
CA ALA A 76 5.73 13.36 -1.35
C ALA A 76 4.28 13.88 -1.27
N LEU A 77 4.08 15.20 -1.20
CA LEU A 77 2.75 15.81 -1.16
C LEU A 77 1.96 15.61 -2.47
N ALA A 78 2.63 15.58 -3.62
CA ALA A 78 2.04 15.28 -4.93
C ALA A 78 1.64 13.80 -5.03
N ARG A 79 2.49 12.86 -4.56
CA ARG A 79 2.16 11.43 -4.49
C ARG A 79 0.96 11.14 -3.60
N TYR A 80 0.73 11.95 -2.58
CA TYR A 80 -0.42 11.86 -1.67
C TYR A 80 -1.56 12.84 -1.98
N GLN A 81 -1.53 13.53 -3.13
CA GLN A 81 -2.60 14.43 -3.63
C GLN A 81 -3.00 15.58 -2.68
N LEU A 82 -2.05 16.14 -1.93
CA LEU A 82 -2.29 17.23 -0.97
C LEU A 82 -1.96 18.63 -1.54
N LEU A 83 -1.67 18.74 -2.83
CA LEU A 83 -1.37 20.01 -3.53
C LEU A 83 -2.38 20.28 -4.65
N ASP A 84 -2.72 21.56 -4.82
CA ASP A 84 -3.74 22.00 -5.76
C ASP A 84 -3.30 21.82 -7.23
N ALA A 85 -4.20 21.29 -8.05
CA ALA A 85 -3.93 20.62 -9.33
C ALA A 85 -3.55 21.54 -10.51
N SER A 86 -3.30 22.82 -10.28
CA SER A 86 -3.12 23.83 -11.33
C SER A 86 -1.69 23.90 -11.90
N ALA A 87 -0.68 23.62 -11.07
CA ALA A 87 0.73 23.63 -11.49
C ALA A 87 1.10 22.38 -12.32
N GLU A 88 0.55 21.22 -11.95
CA GLU A 88 0.79 19.94 -12.61
C GLU A 88 0.24 19.91 -14.06
N HIS A 89 -0.82 20.67 -14.33
CA HIS A 89 -1.45 20.71 -15.65
C HIS A 89 -0.62 21.47 -16.67
N ARG A 90 -0.05 22.64 -16.31
CA ARG A 90 0.76 23.47 -17.23
C ARG A 90 2.06 22.77 -17.64
N GLU A 91 2.78 22.19 -16.69
CA GLU A 91 4.07 21.53 -16.96
C GLU A 91 3.88 20.24 -17.76
N LYS A 92 2.84 19.45 -17.46
CA LYS A 92 2.49 18.27 -18.28
C LYS A 92 1.99 18.64 -19.67
N GLN A 93 1.29 19.77 -19.85
CA GLN A 93 0.86 20.23 -21.17
C GLN A 93 2.04 20.69 -22.03
N GLU A 94 2.95 21.49 -21.49
CA GLU A 94 4.15 21.94 -22.21
C GLU A 94 5.09 20.78 -22.58
N LEU A 95 5.25 19.80 -21.69
CA LEU A 95 6.08 18.62 -21.98
C LEU A 95 5.44 17.73 -23.04
N LYS A 96 4.10 17.60 -23.05
CA LYS A 96 3.33 16.84 -24.03
C LYS A 96 3.33 17.52 -25.40
N GLU A 97 3.18 18.84 -25.45
CA GLU A 97 3.28 19.63 -26.69
C GLU A 97 4.69 19.60 -27.29
N LYS A 98 5.75 19.71 -26.46
CA LYS A 98 7.14 19.56 -26.90
C LYS A 98 7.46 18.15 -27.40
N THR A 99 6.91 17.10 -26.77
CA THR A 99 7.10 15.71 -27.21
C THR A 99 6.36 15.44 -28.53
N ILE A 100 5.16 16.00 -28.71
CA ILE A 100 4.38 15.87 -29.95
C ILE A 100 5.10 16.58 -31.11
N GLN A 101 5.65 17.79 -30.90
CA GLN A 101 6.42 18.49 -31.93
C GLN A 101 7.71 17.77 -32.34
N VAL A 102 8.39 17.10 -31.40
CA VAL A 102 9.60 16.31 -31.69
C VAL A 102 9.26 15.02 -32.44
N CYS A 103 8.12 14.37 -32.14
CA CYS A 103 7.65 13.20 -32.88
C CYS A 103 7.11 13.54 -34.28
N GLU A 104 6.41 14.67 -34.45
CA GLU A 104 5.89 15.11 -35.75
C GLU A 104 7.01 15.55 -36.73
N ALA A 105 8.16 15.99 -36.21
CA ALA A 105 9.33 16.35 -37.02
C ALA A 105 10.13 15.14 -37.55
N GLN A 106 9.89 13.92 -37.03
CA GLN A 106 10.61 12.70 -37.44
C GLN A 106 9.81 11.76 -38.37
N GLU A 107 8.51 11.96 -38.55
CA GLU A 107 7.66 11.12 -39.42
C GLU A 107 7.18 11.87 -40.68
N ILE A 108 8.12 12.31 -41.51
CA ILE A 108 7.87 12.67 -42.90
C ILE A 108 8.20 11.46 -43.78
N ASP A 109 7.45 10.36 -43.64
CA ASP A 109 7.21 9.44 -44.77
C ASP A 109 6.04 8.47 -44.54
N SER A 110 5.26 8.23 -45.60
CA SER A 110 4.18 7.24 -45.76
C SER A 110 2.75 7.60 -45.26
N GLY A 111 2.02 8.33 -46.11
CA GLY A 111 0.58 8.65 -45.93
C GLY A 111 -0.38 7.47 -45.76
N LYS A 112 0.02 6.22 -46.09
CA LYS A 112 -0.79 5.01 -45.84
C LYS A 112 -0.71 4.49 -44.40
N LYS A 113 0.47 4.56 -43.74
CA LYS A 113 0.60 4.20 -42.32
C LYS A 113 -0.20 5.15 -41.44
N LYS A 114 -0.22 6.44 -41.80
CA LYS A 114 -0.97 7.49 -41.08
C LYS A 114 -2.47 7.19 -41.01
N SER A 115 -3.09 6.74 -42.10
CA SER A 115 -4.53 6.42 -42.13
C SER A 115 -4.91 5.20 -41.31
N LEU A 116 -4.07 4.15 -41.32
CA LEU A 116 -4.31 2.92 -40.55
C LEU A 116 -4.10 3.16 -39.05
N LEU A 117 -3.04 3.88 -38.68
CA LEU A 117 -2.80 4.32 -37.30
C LEU A 117 -3.93 5.24 -36.79
N LEU A 118 -4.44 6.13 -37.64
CA LEU A 118 -5.58 6.98 -37.31
C LEU A 118 -6.84 6.15 -37.02
N PHE A 119 -7.12 5.11 -37.81
CA PHE A 119 -8.27 4.23 -37.59
C PHE A 119 -8.17 3.49 -36.23
N PHE A 120 -7.02 2.86 -35.94
CA PHE A 120 -6.82 2.19 -34.64
C PHE A 120 -6.85 3.16 -33.45
N ARG A 121 -6.39 4.40 -33.64
CA ARG A 121 -6.51 5.47 -32.63
C ARG A 121 -7.95 5.88 -32.38
N ILE A 122 -8.76 5.95 -33.45
CA ILE A 122 -10.19 6.29 -33.38
C ILE A 122 -10.98 5.23 -32.62
N ILE A 123 -10.78 3.95 -32.93
CA ILE A 123 -11.55 2.85 -32.30
C ILE A 123 -11.00 2.43 -30.93
N ARG A 124 -9.90 3.05 -30.48
CA ARG A 124 -9.25 2.82 -29.18
C ARG A 124 -9.02 1.33 -28.89
N SER A 125 -8.59 0.56 -29.90
CA SER A 125 -8.51 -0.90 -29.80
C SER A 125 -7.65 -1.38 -28.62
N HIS A 126 -6.58 -0.66 -28.29
CA HIS A 126 -5.73 -0.94 -27.15
C HIS A 126 -6.45 -0.91 -25.80
N ASP A 127 -7.52 -0.11 -25.67
CA ASP A 127 -8.22 0.05 -24.39
C ASP A 127 -9.01 -1.20 -24.05
N TRP A 128 -9.72 -1.80 -25.01
CA TRP A 128 -10.68 -2.88 -24.73
C TRP A 128 -10.24 -4.27 -25.17
N TRP A 129 -9.30 -4.38 -26.11
CA TRP A 129 -8.93 -5.67 -26.71
C TRP A 129 -8.44 -6.69 -25.68
N LEU A 130 -7.54 -6.27 -24.79
CA LEU A 130 -6.85 -7.17 -23.87
C LEU A 130 -7.73 -7.72 -22.76
N TYR A 131 -8.80 -7.02 -22.36
CA TYR A 131 -9.67 -7.45 -21.26
C TYR A 131 -11.04 -7.98 -21.72
N LYS A 132 -11.58 -7.53 -22.86
CA LYS A 132 -12.90 -8.00 -23.35
C LYS A 132 -12.81 -9.31 -24.12
N ILE A 133 -11.78 -9.48 -24.95
CA ILE A 133 -11.73 -10.60 -25.89
C ILE A 133 -11.36 -11.95 -25.25
N PRO A 134 -10.35 -12.05 -24.36
CA PRO A 134 -9.96 -13.36 -23.85
C PRO A 134 -11.06 -14.11 -23.08
N PRO A 135 -11.88 -13.48 -22.21
CA PRO A 135 -12.98 -14.17 -21.55
C PRO A 135 -14.00 -14.74 -22.55
N LEU A 136 -14.28 -14.03 -23.65
CA LEU A 136 -15.16 -14.50 -24.70
C LEU A 136 -14.56 -15.68 -25.46
N LEU A 137 -13.25 -15.67 -25.71
CA LEU A 137 -12.54 -16.81 -26.28
C LEU A 137 -12.54 -18.03 -25.35
N ALA A 138 -12.43 -17.84 -24.03
CA ALA A 138 -12.59 -18.95 -23.09
C ALA A 138 -13.97 -19.62 -23.22
N ILE A 139 -15.05 -18.83 -23.33
CA ILE A 139 -16.39 -19.40 -23.54
C ILE A 139 -16.49 -20.11 -24.89
N ALA A 140 -15.94 -19.54 -25.96
CA ALA A 140 -15.88 -20.20 -27.26
C ALA A 140 -15.15 -21.56 -27.20
N TYR A 141 -13.98 -21.60 -26.56
CA TYR A 141 -13.20 -22.83 -26.42
C TYR A 141 -13.90 -23.87 -25.54
N ALA A 142 -14.60 -23.42 -24.50
CA ALA A 142 -15.41 -24.29 -23.65
C ALA A 142 -16.57 -24.91 -24.42
N GLU A 143 -17.28 -24.15 -25.25
CA GLU A 143 -18.35 -24.68 -26.09
C GLU A 143 -17.82 -25.64 -27.17
N ILE A 144 -16.70 -25.32 -27.82
CA ILE A 144 -16.03 -26.22 -28.77
C ILE A 144 -15.73 -27.58 -28.12
N LEU A 145 -15.24 -27.56 -26.88
CA LEU A 145 -14.95 -28.75 -26.09
C LEU A 145 -16.21 -29.55 -25.74
N LEU A 146 -17.27 -28.87 -25.27
CA LEU A 146 -18.51 -29.52 -24.83
C LEU A 146 -19.33 -30.08 -26.00
N LEU A 147 -19.26 -29.44 -27.16
CA LEU A 147 -20.01 -29.79 -28.36
C LEU A 147 -19.23 -30.70 -29.32
N ASP A 148 -17.96 -31.01 -29.01
CA ASP A 148 -17.06 -31.83 -29.84
C ASP A 148 -16.99 -31.36 -31.31
N LEU A 149 -16.79 -30.05 -31.51
CA LEU A 149 -16.88 -29.44 -32.83
C LEU A 149 -15.65 -29.71 -33.70
N HIS A 150 -15.87 -29.81 -35.01
CA HIS A 150 -14.78 -29.91 -35.97
C HIS A 150 -13.89 -28.67 -36.01
N VAL A 151 -12.59 -28.88 -36.21
CA VAL A 151 -11.55 -27.83 -36.15
C VAL A 151 -11.83 -26.68 -37.12
N LEU A 152 -12.10 -26.98 -38.39
CA LEU A 152 -12.31 -25.94 -39.41
C LEU A 152 -13.53 -25.06 -39.08
N GLN A 153 -14.66 -25.68 -38.72
CA GLN A 153 -15.87 -24.96 -38.32
C GLN A 153 -15.63 -24.10 -37.09
N SER A 154 -14.91 -24.63 -36.10
CA SER A 154 -14.55 -23.92 -34.87
C SER A 154 -13.69 -22.68 -35.17
N VAL A 155 -12.62 -22.83 -35.96
CA VAL A 155 -11.70 -21.74 -36.30
C VAL A 155 -12.40 -20.63 -37.10
N LEU A 156 -13.22 -21.01 -38.09
CA LEU A 156 -13.98 -20.04 -38.88
C LEU A 156 -15.00 -19.30 -38.01
N THR A 157 -15.70 -20.01 -37.13
CA THR A 157 -16.70 -19.40 -36.22
C THR A 157 -16.04 -18.45 -35.22
N VAL A 158 -14.94 -18.85 -34.60
CA VAL A 158 -14.14 -17.99 -33.71
C VAL A 158 -13.68 -16.73 -34.45
N SER A 159 -13.18 -16.88 -35.68
CA SER A 159 -12.70 -15.74 -36.48
C SER A 159 -13.81 -14.75 -36.82
N ALA A 160 -14.99 -15.26 -37.21
CA ALA A 160 -16.15 -14.42 -37.50
C ALA A 160 -16.72 -13.75 -36.23
N LEU A 161 -16.75 -14.45 -35.09
CA LEU A 161 -17.13 -13.89 -33.80
C LEU A 161 -16.19 -12.75 -33.39
N LEU A 162 -14.87 -12.97 -33.47
CA LEU A 162 -13.88 -11.94 -33.15
C LEU A 162 -14.06 -10.69 -33.99
N PHE A 163 -14.31 -10.85 -35.29
CA PHE A 163 -14.58 -9.72 -36.18
C PHE A 163 -15.88 -8.97 -35.80
N ALA A 164 -16.97 -9.70 -35.55
CA ALA A 164 -18.25 -9.11 -35.16
C ALA A 164 -18.14 -8.35 -33.82
N ILE A 165 -17.50 -8.94 -32.81
CA ILE A 165 -17.29 -8.33 -31.49
C ILE A 165 -16.35 -7.12 -31.59
N ALA A 166 -15.31 -7.18 -32.42
CA ALA A 166 -14.44 -6.03 -32.66
C ALA A 166 -15.21 -4.84 -33.29
N CYS A 167 -16.15 -5.12 -34.21
CA CYS A 167 -17.03 -4.10 -34.77
C CYS A 167 -17.96 -3.48 -33.70
N VAL A 168 -18.54 -4.31 -32.83
CA VAL A 168 -19.36 -3.85 -31.69
C VAL A 168 -18.55 -2.97 -30.74
N ALA A 169 -17.34 -3.39 -30.37
CA ALA A 169 -16.51 -2.64 -29.44
C ALA A 169 -16.07 -1.29 -30.04
N ALA A 170 -15.65 -1.27 -31.30
CA ALA A 170 -15.35 -0.04 -32.03
C ALA A 170 -16.58 0.88 -32.12
N TYR A 171 -17.76 0.32 -32.42
CA TYR A 171 -19.01 1.06 -32.45
C TYR A 171 -19.32 1.71 -31.10
N GLY A 172 -19.19 0.94 -30.01
CA GLY A 172 -19.44 1.41 -28.65
C GLY A 172 -18.55 2.59 -28.26
N HIS A 173 -17.27 2.57 -28.65
CA HIS A 173 -16.37 3.69 -28.42
C HIS A 173 -16.73 4.93 -29.24
N ILE A 174 -17.00 4.76 -30.54
CA ILE A 174 -17.36 5.88 -31.41
C ILE A 174 -18.67 6.52 -30.95
N ILE A 175 -19.69 5.74 -30.59
CA ILE A 175 -20.96 6.30 -30.15
C ILE A 175 -20.81 7.00 -28.80
N ASN A 176 -20.02 6.44 -27.87
CA ASN A 176 -19.76 7.08 -26.59
C ASN A 176 -19.04 8.43 -26.78
N ASP A 177 -17.90 8.43 -27.47
CA ASP A 177 -17.13 9.64 -27.72
C ASP A 177 -17.95 10.68 -28.49
N SER A 178 -18.85 10.26 -29.40
CA SER A 178 -19.72 11.16 -30.17
C SER A 178 -20.70 11.96 -29.30
N PHE A 179 -21.20 11.36 -28.21
CA PHE A 179 -22.15 11.99 -27.28
C PHE A 179 -21.47 12.66 -26.07
N ASP A 180 -20.17 12.43 -25.89
CA ASP A 180 -19.35 13.02 -24.81
C ASP A 180 -18.57 14.28 -25.21
N ILE A 181 -18.56 14.67 -26.48
CA ILE A 181 -17.78 15.83 -26.96
C ILE A 181 -17.96 17.09 -26.13
N GLU A 182 -19.19 17.46 -25.80
CA GLU A 182 -19.44 18.71 -25.06
C GLU A 182 -18.98 18.59 -23.60
N GLY A 183 -19.19 17.43 -22.97
CA GLY A 183 -18.72 17.17 -21.61
C GLY A 183 -17.19 17.11 -21.51
N ASP A 184 -16.55 16.42 -22.45
CA ASP A 184 -15.09 16.36 -22.54
C ASP A 184 -14.47 17.75 -22.74
N ARG A 185 -15.11 18.59 -23.56
CA ARG A 185 -14.68 19.97 -23.81
C ARG A 185 -14.70 20.82 -22.54
N GLN A 186 -15.72 20.67 -21.69
CA GLN A 186 -15.86 21.43 -20.45
C GLN A 186 -14.76 21.13 -19.42
N VAL A 187 -14.21 19.91 -19.44
CA VAL A 187 -13.16 19.47 -18.50
C VAL A 187 -11.76 19.49 -19.16
N GLY A 188 -11.64 20.05 -20.36
CA GLY A 188 -10.37 20.15 -21.11
C GLY A 188 -9.84 18.80 -21.62
N LYS A 189 -10.67 17.75 -21.68
CA LYS A 189 -10.30 16.44 -22.25
C LYS A 189 -10.35 16.51 -23.78
N SER A 190 -9.31 15.99 -24.44
CA SER A 190 -9.28 15.88 -25.91
C SER A 190 -10.14 14.72 -26.39
N ASN A 191 -11.11 14.98 -27.26
CA ASN A 191 -12.00 13.96 -27.82
C ASN A 191 -11.74 13.77 -29.33
N SER A 192 -11.47 12.52 -29.74
CA SER A 192 -11.09 12.17 -31.12
C SER A 192 -12.21 12.36 -32.15
N MET A 193 -13.47 12.42 -31.71
CA MET A 193 -14.64 12.57 -32.58
C MET A 193 -14.93 14.03 -32.94
N THR A 194 -14.31 15.00 -32.26
CA THR A 194 -14.49 16.44 -32.51
C THR A 194 -14.19 16.85 -33.94
N GLN A 195 -13.20 16.22 -34.58
CA GLN A 195 -12.78 16.50 -35.96
C GLN A 195 -13.78 16.04 -37.04
N PHE A 196 -14.77 15.22 -36.68
CA PHE A 196 -15.76 14.68 -37.62
C PHE A 196 -17.11 15.37 -37.45
N SER A 197 -17.84 15.56 -38.54
CA SER A 197 -19.24 16.04 -38.50
C SER A 197 -20.19 14.98 -37.92
N PRO A 198 -21.37 15.37 -37.41
CA PRO A 198 -22.37 14.41 -36.91
C PRO A 198 -22.74 13.31 -37.92
N TRP A 199 -22.85 13.67 -39.20
CA TRP A 199 -23.14 12.71 -40.27
C TRP A 199 -22.00 11.71 -40.50
N GLN A 200 -20.74 12.14 -40.41
CA GLN A 200 -19.60 11.23 -40.52
C GLN A 200 -19.55 10.24 -39.34
N ARG A 201 -19.83 10.71 -38.12
CA ARG A 201 -19.90 9.85 -36.94
C ARG A 201 -21.01 8.81 -37.06
N ALA A 202 -22.20 9.24 -37.49
CA ALA A 202 -23.32 8.33 -37.76
C ALA A 202 -22.98 7.32 -38.87
N LEU A 203 -22.30 7.75 -39.94
CA LEU A 203 -21.83 6.86 -40.99
C LEU A 203 -20.83 5.82 -40.47
N PHE A 204 -19.87 6.20 -39.62
CA PHE A 204 -18.96 5.23 -39.00
C PHE A 204 -19.71 4.17 -38.19
N CYS A 205 -20.69 4.59 -37.39
CA CYS A 205 -21.56 3.68 -36.63
C CYS A 205 -22.34 2.73 -37.56
N LEU A 206 -22.94 3.24 -38.64
CA LEU A 206 -23.68 2.43 -39.61
C LEU A 206 -22.79 1.43 -40.35
N VAL A 207 -21.59 1.85 -40.76
CA VAL A 207 -20.61 0.99 -41.44
C VAL A 207 -20.14 -0.12 -40.50
N LEU A 208 -19.81 0.19 -39.24
CA LEU A 208 -19.38 -0.81 -38.27
C LEU A 208 -20.51 -1.81 -37.95
N ALA A 209 -21.74 -1.32 -37.77
CA ALA A 209 -22.89 -2.20 -37.60
C ALA A 209 -23.06 -3.13 -38.81
N GLY A 210 -23.09 -2.57 -40.02
CA GLY A 210 -23.20 -3.33 -41.26
C GLY A 210 -22.10 -4.40 -41.38
N LEU A 211 -20.84 -4.03 -41.24
CA LEU A 211 -19.70 -4.95 -41.28
C LEU A 211 -19.83 -6.07 -40.25
N GLY A 212 -20.18 -5.74 -39.00
CA GLY A 212 -20.29 -6.72 -37.93
C GLY A 212 -21.37 -7.79 -38.17
N PHE A 213 -22.40 -7.50 -38.95
CA PHE A 213 -23.44 -8.47 -39.33
C PHE A 213 -23.08 -9.34 -40.54
N ILE A 214 -22.14 -8.94 -41.41
CA ILE A 214 -21.83 -9.66 -42.66
C ILE A 214 -21.45 -11.11 -42.38
N LEU A 215 -20.43 -11.35 -41.55
CA LEU A 215 -19.95 -12.72 -41.31
C LEU A 215 -20.98 -13.59 -40.57
N PRO A 216 -21.63 -13.12 -39.49
CA PRO A 216 -22.72 -13.86 -38.86
C PRO A 216 -23.87 -14.27 -39.80
N ILE A 217 -24.25 -13.39 -40.73
CA ILE A 217 -25.30 -13.68 -41.72
C ILE A 217 -24.80 -14.69 -42.76
N VAL A 218 -23.61 -14.47 -43.32
CA VAL A 218 -23.03 -15.37 -44.34
C VAL A 218 -22.79 -16.76 -43.78
N MET A 219 -22.40 -16.87 -42.51
CA MET A 219 -22.17 -18.14 -41.83
C MET A 219 -23.44 -18.71 -41.17
N ASN A 220 -24.59 -18.06 -41.33
CA ASN A 220 -25.87 -18.48 -40.77
C ASN A 220 -25.81 -18.81 -39.27
N PHE A 221 -25.42 -17.84 -38.45
CA PHE A 221 -25.36 -18.00 -36.98
C PHE A 221 -26.73 -18.23 -36.33
N GLY A 222 -27.83 -18.14 -37.08
CA GLY A 222 -29.18 -18.35 -36.57
C GLY A 222 -29.82 -17.08 -36.01
N THR A 223 -31.12 -17.17 -35.73
CA THR A 223 -31.94 -16.02 -35.31
C THR A 223 -31.58 -15.52 -33.92
N SER A 224 -31.41 -16.42 -32.94
CA SER A 224 -31.11 -16.03 -31.55
C SER A 224 -29.77 -15.29 -31.43
N PRO A 225 -28.64 -15.81 -31.95
CA PRO A 225 -27.37 -15.06 -31.93
C PRO A 225 -27.42 -13.74 -32.71
N THR A 226 -28.16 -13.69 -33.83
CA THR A 226 -28.33 -12.45 -34.60
C THR A 226 -29.09 -11.37 -33.80
N VAL A 227 -30.13 -11.76 -33.05
CA VAL A 227 -30.84 -10.84 -32.14
C VAL A 227 -29.91 -10.35 -31.03
N LEU A 228 -29.13 -11.25 -30.43
CA LEU A 228 -28.16 -10.88 -29.38
C LEU A 228 -27.07 -9.93 -29.92
N LEU A 229 -26.62 -10.12 -31.16
CA LEU A 229 -25.72 -9.18 -31.83
C LEU A 229 -26.37 -7.81 -32.02
N GLY A 230 -27.65 -7.76 -32.38
CA GLY A 230 -28.42 -6.51 -32.42
C GLY A 230 -28.50 -5.81 -31.05
N ILE A 231 -28.74 -6.57 -29.98
CA ILE A 231 -28.74 -6.05 -28.61
C ILE A 231 -27.35 -5.51 -28.23
N ASN A 232 -26.26 -6.14 -28.70
CA ASN A 232 -24.89 -5.68 -28.49
C ASN A 232 -24.58 -4.33 -29.16
N TYR A 233 -25.29 -3.93 -30.21
CA TYR A 233 -25.24 -2.56 -30.76
C TYR A 233 -26.19 -1.60 -30.05
N LEU A 234 -27.36 -2.10 -29.62
CA LEU A 234 -28.37 -1.29 -28.95
C LEU A 234 -27.92 -0.82 -27.57
N LEU A 235 -27.33 -1.69 -26.74
CA LEU A 235 -26.97 -1.36 -25.36
C LEU A 235 -25.94 -0.21 -25.25
N PRO A 236 -24.82 -0.19 -25.99
CA PRO A 236 -23.92 0.96 -26.01
C PRO A 236 -24.60 2.24 -26.48
N THR A 237 -25.56 2.14 -27.41
CA THR A 237 -26.37 3.28 -27.86
C THR A 237 -27.22 3.83 -26.73
N LEU A 238 -27.98 2.98 -26.04
CA LEU A 238 -28.83 3.38 -24.91
C LEU A 238 -28.01 3.90 -23.73
N TYR A 239 -26.79 3.39 -23.56
CA TYR A 239 -25.86 3.82 -22.53
C TYR A 239 -25.38 5.26 -22.75
N SER A 240 -25.05 5.62 -24.00
CA SER A 240 -24.42 6.92 -24.32
C SER A 240 -25.38 7.99 -24.86
N ALA A 241 -26.43 7.62 -25.60
CA ALA A 241 -27.26 8.54 -26.38
C ALA A 241 -28.54 9.00 -25.65
N PRO A 242 -28.96 10.29 -25.78
CA PRO A 242 -30.27 10.76 -25.35
C PRO A 242 -31.43 10.09 -26.12
N PRO A 243 -32.65 9.96 -25.55
CA PRO A 243 -33.05 10.42 -24.20
C PRO A 243 -32.71 9.42 -23.08
N PHE A 244 -32.15 8.26 -23.40
CA PHE A 244 -31.91 7.19 -22.43
C PHE A 244 -30.68 7.45 -21.57
N ARG A 245 -29.50 7.61 -22.21
CA ARG A 245 -28.20 7.96 -21.62
C ARG A 245 -27.98 7.29 -20.25
N PHE A 246 -28.06 5.96 -20.20
CA PHE A 246 -28.09 5.21 -18.94
C PHE A 246 -26.87 5.43 -18.05
N LYS A 247 -25.73 5.84 -18.60
CA LYS A 247 -24.51 6.13 -17.81
C LYS A 247 -24.70 7.18 -16.72
N GLU A 248 -25.72 8.04 -16.84
CA GLU A 248 -26.09 9.07 -15.85
C GLU A 248 -27.27 8.65 -14.95
N LYS A 249 -27.64 7.36 -14.94
CA LYS A 249 -28.82 6.85 -14.23
C LYS A 249 -28.47 5.81 -13.16
N GLY A 250 -27.40 6.08 -12.39
CA GLY A 250 -27.02 5.29 -11.21
C GLY A 250 -26.95 3.78 -11.49
N ILE A 251 -27.81 3.01 -10.81
CA ILE A 251 -27.91 1.53 -10.95
C ILE A 251 -28.17 1.09 -12.39
N LEU A 252 -29.02 1.81 -13.15
CA LEU A 252 -29.33 1.45 -14.54
C LEU A 252 -28.10 1.55 -15.45
N GLY A 253 -27.21 2.52 -15.17
CA GLY A 253 -25.94 2.65 -15.87
C GLY A 253 -25.04 1.43 -15.66
N ILE A 254 -24.94 0.97 -14.41
CA ILE A 254 -24.15 -0.22 -14.05
C ILE A 254 -24.71 -1.47 -14.71
N ILE A 255 -26.03 -1.68 -14.65
CA ILE A 255 -26.68 -2.84 -15.27
C ILE A 255 -26.49 -2.81 -16.79
N SER A 256 -26.70 -1.66 -17.42
CA SER A 256 -26.55 -1.50 -18.87
C SER A 256 -25.12 -1.76 -19.33
N ASP A 257 -24.13 -1.24 -18.62
CA ASP A 257 -22.71 -1.43 -18.94
C ASP A 257 -22.29 -2.89 -18.73
N ALA A 258 -22.59 -3.47 -17.57
CA ALA A 258 -22.27 -4.87 -17.27
C ALA A 258 -22.96 -5.84 -18.24
N ALA A 259 -24.21 -5.56 -18.63
CA ALA A 259 -24.91 -6.35 -19.63
C ALA A 259 -24.29 -6.21 -21.03
N GLY A 260 -24.06 -4.98 -21.49
CA GLY A 260 -23.60 -4.70 -22.86
C GLY A 260 -22.13 -5.04 -23.10
N ALA A 261 -21.26 -4.87 -22.09
CA ALA A 261 -19.83 -5.12 -22.23
C ALA A 261 -19.44 -6.57 -21.91
N HIS A 262 -20.26 -7.31 -21.16
CA HIS A 262 -19.90 -8.64 -20.66
C HIS A 262 -21.00 -9.69 -20.89
N ALA A 263 -22.19 -9.52 -20.29
CA ALA A 263 -23.19 -10.59 -20.27
C ALA A 263 -23.75 -10.95 -21.66
N ILE A 264 -24.21 -9.97 -22.43
CA ILE A 264 -24.79 -10.19 -23.77
C ILE A 264 -23.73 -10.68 -24.77
N PRO A 265 -22.50 -10.14 -24.81
CA PRO A 265 -21.43 -10.73 -25.60
C PRO A 265 -21.13 -12.19 -25.25
N THR A 266 -21.10 -12.54 -23.95
CA THR A 266 -20.89 -13.93 -23.52
C THR A 266 -22.04 -14.84 -23.97
N LEU A 267 -23.29 -14.40 -23.82
CA LEU A 267 -24.45 -15.15 -24.27
C LEU A 267 -24.48 -15.30 -25.79
N PHE A 268 -24.10 -14.25 -26.52
CA PHE A 268 -23.96 -14.26 -27.98
C PHE A 268 -22.94 -15.31 -28.44
N VAL A 269 -21.77 -15.38 -27.79
CA VAL A 269 -20.76 -16.41 -28.10
C VAL A 269 -21.32 -17.80 -27.82
N ALA A 270 -21.84 -18.05 -26.62
CA ALA A 270 -22.32 -19.38 -26.23
C ALA A 270 -23.44 -19.87 -27.17
N THR A 271 -24.45 -19.04 -27.41
CA THR A 271 -25.58 -19.37 -28.29
C THR A 271 -25.17 -19.56 -29.75
N THR A 272 -24.13 -18.86 -30.22
CA THR A 272 -23.58 -19.07 -31.57
C THR A 272 -23.06 -20.49 -31.72
N PHE A 273 -22.29 -20.98 -30.75
CA PHE A 273 -21.76 -22.34 -30.79
C PHE A 273 -22.85 -23.39 -30.59
N SER A 274 -23.77 -23.19 -29.64
CA SER A 274 -24.90 -24.11 -29.45
C SER A 274 -25.76 -24.25 -30.71
N HIS A 275 -25.87 -23.20 -31.54
CA HIS A 275 -26.62 -23.23 -32.80
C HIS A 275 -25.94 -24.08 -33.89
N LEU A 276 -24.65 -24.35 -33.78
CA LEU A 276 -23.93 -25.17 -34.76
C LEU A 276 -24.31 -26.66 -34.72
N VAL A 277 -25.01 -27.08 -33.67
CA VAL A 277 -25.45 -28.47 -33.45
C VAL A 277 -26.97 -28.52 -33.37
N ALA A 278 -27.59 -29.54 -33.97
CA ALA A 278 -29.04 -29.67 -33.99
C ALA A 278 -29.67 -29.85 -32.60
N SER A 279 -28.97 -30.57 -31.71
CA SER A 279 -29.42 -30.89 -30.35
C SER A 279 -28.28 -30.69 -29.35
N PRO A 280 -28.02 -29.46 -28.88
CA PRO A 280 -26.97 -29.19 -27.92
C PRO A 280 -27.25 -29.92 -26.59
N PRO A 281 -26.23 -30.50 -25.93
CA PRO A 281 -26.40 -31.14 -24.63
C PRO A 281 -26.80 -30.11 -23.58
N LEU A 282 -27.49 -30.57 -22.54
CA LEU A 282 -27.93 -29.72 -21.42
C LEU A 282 -26.76 -28.91 -20.83
N GLN A 283 -25.56 -29.50 -20.76
CA GLN A 283 -24.36 -28.83 -20.23
C GLN A 283 -23.99 -27.56 -20.99
N SER A 284 -24.18 -27.49 -22.32
CA SER A 284 -23.92 -26.28 -23.12
C SER A 284 -24.90 -25.16 -22.71
N THR A 285 -26.19 -25.47 -22.58
CA THR A 285 -27.19 -24.50 -22.10
C THR A 285 -26.89 -24.03 -20.67
N VAL A 286 -26.53 -24.95 -19.77
CA VAL A 286 -26.16 -24.56 -18.39
C VAL A 286 -24.88 -23.73 -18.37
N LEU A 287 -23.88 -24.05 -19.20
CA LEU A 287 -22.68 -23.25 -19.36
C LEU A 287 -23.02 -21.84 -19.83
N ALA A 288 -23.84 -21.70 -20.87
CA ALA A 288 -24.26 -20.40 -21.39
C ALA A 288 -24.90 -19.52 -20.30
N ILE A 289 -25.80 -20.09 -19.49
CA ILE A 289 -26.46 -19.38 -18.38
C ILE A 289 -25.44 -19.01 -17.29
N ALA A 290 -24.63 -19.96 -16.84
CA ALA A 290 -23.65 -19.75 -15.77
C ALA A 290 -22.57 -18.74 -16.17
N ALA A 291 -22.05 -18.84 -17.40
CA ALA A 291 -21.06 -17.92 -17.94
C ALA A 291 -21.61 -16.51 -18.14
N THR A 292 -22.86 -16.39 -18.59
CA THR A 292 -23.54 -15.09 -18.73
C THR A 292 -23.73 -14.43 -17.35
N ALA A 293 -24.18 -15.20 -16.35
CA ALA A 293 -24.31 -14.69 -14.99
C ALA A 293 -22.96 -14.30 -14.39
N TRP A 294 -21.94 -15.15 -14.53
CA TRP A 294 -20.59 -14.87 -14.07
C TRP A 294 -20.02 -13.58 -14.69
N SER A 295 -20.06 -13.48 -16.02
CA SER A 295 -19.54 -12.33 -16.76
C SER A 295 -20.30 -11.04 -16.42
N PHE A 296 -21.60 -11.11 -16.13
CA PHE A 296 -22.37 -9.98 -15.62
C PHE A 296 -21.81 -9.47 -14.29
N PHE A 297 -21.59 -10.33 -13.28
CA PHE A 297 -21.05 -9.89 -11.99
C PHE A 297 -19.60 -9.41 -12.08
N ALA A 298 -18.79 -10.03 -12.94
CA ALA A 298 -17.44 -9.53 -13.26
C ALA A 298 -17.51 -8.12 -13.86
N GLY A 299 -18.47 -7.88 -14.76
CA GLY A 299 -18.75 -6.57 -15.34
C GLY A 299 -19.23 -5.54 -14.31
N VAL A 300 -20.17 -5.90 -13.44
CA VAL A 300 -20.65 -5.05 -12.34
C VAL A 300 -19.49 -4.62 -11.44
N ARG A 301 -18.60 -5.56 -11.07
CA ARG A 301 -17.39 -5.21 -10.30
C ARG A 301 -16.47 -4.28 -11.08
N GLY A 302 -16.28 -4.53 -12.38
CA GLY A 302 -15.44 -3.71 -13.26
C GLY A 302 -15.91 -2.26 -13.35
N ILE A 303 -17.20 -2.03 -13.60
CA ILE A 303 -17.75 -0.67 -13.72
C ILE A 303 -17.77 0.05 -12.36
N LEU A 304 -18.03 -0.65 -11.26
CA LEU A 304 -17.97 -0.05 -9.93
C LEU A 304 -16.54 0.35 -9.56
N LEU A 305 -15.53 -0.47 -9.88
CA LEU A 305 -14.11 -0.10 -9.73
C LEU A 305 -13.78 1.16 -10.54
N HIS A 306 -14.22 1.21 -11.80
CA HIS A 306 -14.00 2.36 -12.66
C HIS A 306 -14.65 3.63 -12.07
N GLN A 307 -15.90 3.56 -11.62
CA GLN A 307 -16.58 4.69 -10.98
C GLN A 307 -15.92 5.11 -9.66
N LEU A 308 -15.39 4.17 -8.87
CA LEU A 308 -14.60 4.48 -7.67
C LEU A 308 -13.31 5.25 -8.01
N TRP A 309 -12.62 4.85 -9.07
CA TRP A 309 -11.39 5.53 -9.51
C TRP A 309 -11.67 6.90 -10.15
N ASP A 310 -12.80 7.08 -10.85
CA ASP A 310 -13.13 8.33 -11.56
C ASP A 310 -14.03 9.29 -10.75
N ARG A 311 -14.48 8.88 -9.56
CA ARG A 311 -15.43 9.61 -8.71
C ARG A 311 -15.10 11.10 -8.55
N TYR A 312 -13.83 11.44 -8.36
CA TYR A 312 -13.41 12.83 -8.17
C TYR A 312 -13.70 13.70 -9.41
N ASN A 313 -13.46 13.16 -10.60
CA ASN A 313 -13.73 13.84 -11.85
C ASN A 313 -15.24 13.91 -12.12
N ASP A 314 -15.98 12.85 -11.80
CA ASP A 314 -17.44 12.81 -11.94
C ASP A 314 -18.12 13.89 -11.08
N LEU A 315 -17.69 14.02 -9.82
CA LEU A 315 -18.17 15.06 -8.89
C LEU A 315 -17.88 16.47 -9.41
N ARG A 316 -16.70 16.71 -10.00
CA ARG A 316 -16.34 18.01 -10.61
C ARG A 316 -17.15 18.32 -11.86
N SER A 317 -17.51 17.29 -12.63
CA SER A 317 -18.21 17.42 -13.91
C SER A 317 -19.73 17.41 -13.76
N GLY A 318 -20.25 17.21 -12.54
CA GLY A 318 -21.69 17.11 -12.27
C GLY A 318 -22.34 15.84 -12.84
N VAL A 319 -21.56 14.81 -13.15
CA VAL A 319 -22.06 13.54 -13.68
C VAL A 319 -22.60 12.71 -12.53
N ASN A 320 -23.84 12.24 -12.67
CA ASN A 320 -24.50 11.45 -11.63
C ASN A 320 -24.29 9.94 -11.86
N THR A 321 -23.30 9.36 -11.17
CA THR A 321 -23.03 7.92 -11.15
C THR A 321 -23.48 7.31 -9.82
N LEU A 322 -23.52 5.97 -9.71
CA LEU A 322 -23.89 5.34 -8.45
C LEU A 322 -22.91 5.72 -7.32
N VAL A 323 -21.62 5.84 -7.64
CA VAL A 323 -20.58 6.15 -6.66
C VAL A 323 -20.55 7.64 -6.26
N THR A 324 -21.17 8.52 -7.07
CA THR A 324 -21.42 9.90 -6.63
C THR A 324 -22.65 10.00 -5.72
N GLU A 325 -23.66 9.14 -5.90
CA GLU A 325 -24.88 9.11 -5.07
C GLU A 325 -24.69 8.41 -3.72
N PHE A 326 -23.92 7.32 -3.69
CA PHE A 326 -23.74 6.48 -2.51
C PHE A 326 -22.38 6.68 -1.82
N ASP A 327 -22.35 6.33 -0.53
CA ASP A 327 -21.13 6.33 0.25
C ASP A 327 -20.13 5.27 -0.23
N VAL A 328 -18.86 5.66 -0.34
CA VAL A 328 -17.78 4.82 -0.91
C VAL A 328 -17.61 3.53 -0.12
N GLU A 329 -17.69 3.59 1.22
CA GLU A 329 -17.54 2.40 2.07
C GLU A 329 -18.71 1.42 1.89
N LYS A 330 -19.92 1.91 1.65
CA LYS A 330 -21.07 1.05 1.29
C LYS A 330 -20.86 0.34 -0.06
N VAL A 331 -20.35 1.06 -1.06
CA VAL A 331 -20.07 0.47 -2.38
C VAL A 331 -18.98 -0.61 -2.26
N ARG A 332 -17.90 -0.34 -1.51
CA ARG A 332 -16.83 -1.33 -1.24
C ARG A 332 -17.36 -2.54 -0.47
N PHE A 333 -18.27 -2.33 0.48
CA PHE A 333 -18.94 -3.42 1.17
C PHE A 333 -19.73 -4.30 0.20
N TRP A 334 -20.56 -3.74 -0.69
CA TRP A 334 -21.30 -4.52 -1.69
C TRP A 334 -20.36 -5.29 -2.63
N MET A 335 -19.30 -4.64 -3.09
CA MET A 335 -18.32 -5.27 -3.97
C MET A 335 -17.62 -6.44 -3.30
N SER A 336 -17.13 -6.26 -2.07
CA SER A 336 -16.33 -7.26 -1.36
C SER A 336 -17.17 -8.38 -0.74
N ARG A 337 -18.40 -8.10 -0.29
CA ARG A 337 -19.23 -9.04 0.47
C ARG A 337 -20.36 -9.69 -0.34
N ILE A 338 -20.71 -9.12 -1.49
CA ILE A 338 -21.83 -9.62 -2.30
C ILE A 338 -21.35 -9.95 -3.70
N ILE A 339 -20.88 -8.95 -4.46
CA ILE A 339 -20.58 -9.11 -5.89
C ILE A 339 -19.41 -10.06 -6.12
N PHE A 340 -18.29 -9.86 -5.41
CA PHE A 340 -17.10 -10.67 -5.61
C PHE A 340 -17.28 -12.14 -5.18
N PRO A 341 -17.90 -12.46 -4.03
CA PRO A 341 -18.23 -13.84 -3.69
C PRO A 341 -19.17 -14.51 -4.71
N LEU A 342 -20.18 -13.79 -5.22
CA LEU A 342 -21.07 -14.30 -6.27
C LEU A 342 -20.33 -14.54 -7.59
N GLU A 343 -19.46 -13.62 -8.00
CA GLU A 343 -18.57 -13.79 -9.16
C GLU A 343 -17.72 -15.06 -9.02
N LEU A 344 -17.09 -15.28 -7.86
CA LEU A 344 -16.26 -16.47 -7.62
C LEU A 344 -17.08 -17.76 -7.62
N LEU A 345 -18.27 -17.75 -7.02
CA LEU A 345 -19.17 -18.91 -7.01
C LEU A 345 -19.60 -19.28 -8.43
N LEU A 346 -19.99 -18.29 -9.23
CA LEU A 346 -20.41 -18.51 -10.61
C LEU A 346 -19.24 -18.92 -11.51
N LEU A 347 -18.05 -18.36 -11.32
CA LEU A 347 -16.83 -18.79 -11.99
C LEU A 347 -16.50 -20.25 -11.65
N SER A 348 -16.62 -20.62 -10.37
CA SER A 348 -16.38 -22.00 -9.92
C SER A 348 -17.39 -22.96 -10.55
N LEU A 349 -18.65 -22.55 -10.69
CA LEU A 349 -19.67 -23.31 -11.39
C LEU A 349 -19.35 -23.48 -12.88
N VAL A 350 -18.91 -22.42 -13.57
CA VAL A 350 -18.44 -22.50 -14.97
C VAL A 350 -17.32 -23.53 -15.11
N ILE A 351 -16.31 -23.46 -14.24
CA ILE A 351 -15.17 -24.40 -14.27
C ILE A 351 -15.64 -25.83 -14.00
N LEU A 352 -16.56 -26.03 -13.05
CA LEU A 352 -17.10 -27.35 -12.72
C LEU A 352 -17.86 -27.97 -13.90
N ILE A 353 -18.70 -27.19 -14.58
CA ILE A 353 -19.44 -27.64 -15.77
C ILE A 353 -18.49 -28.10 -16.86
N ILE A 354 -17.47 -27.30 -17.18
CA ILE A 354 -16.49 -27.64 -18.23
C ILE A 354 -15.65 -28.84 -17.81
N SER A 355 -15.26 -28.92 -16.53
CA SER A 355 -14.40 -29.99 -16.01
C SER A 355 -15.11 -31.33 -15.90
N ASN A 356 -16.45 -31.37 -15.91
CA ASN A 356 -17.21 -32.61 -15.88
C ASN A 356 -16.87 -33.53 -17.07
N SER A 357 -16.63 -32.95 -18.25
CA SER A 357 -16.23 -33.70 -19.45
C SER A 357 -14.71 -33.84 -19.57
N THR A 358 -13.93 -32.95 -18.95
CA THR A 358 -12.45 -32.98 -19.02
C THR A 358 -11.83 -32.59 -17.67
N PRO A 359 -11.60 -33.56 -16.76
CA PRO A 359 -11.11 -33.30 -15.40
C PRO A 359 -9.75 -32.59 -15.34
N LEU A 360 -8.94 -32.67 -16.40
CA LEU A 360 -7.66 -31.98 -16.51
C LEU A 360 -7.80 -30.46 -16.34
N ILE A 361 -8.92 -29.87 -16.77
CA ILE A 361 -9.17 -28.42 -16.65
C ILE A 361 -9.23 -28.01 -15.17
N LEU A 362 -9.87 -28.82 -14.32
CA LEU A 362 -9.93 -28.57 -12.88
C LEU A 362 -8.53 -28.66 -12.27
N VAL A 363 -7.75 -29.67 -12.64
CA VAL A 363 -6.37 -29.85 -12.14
C VAL A 363 -5.49 -28.65 -12.54
N CYS A 364 -5.52 -28.25 -13.80
CA CYS A 364 -4.77 -27.08 -14.28
C CYS A 364 -5.23 -25.78 -13.61
N THR A 365 -6.53 -25.63 -13.36
CA THR A 365 -7.09 -24.48 -12.63
C THR A 365 -6.60 -24.43 -11.19
N ILE A 366 -6.67 -25.55 -10.46
CA ILE A 366 -6.18 -25.63 -9.08
C ILE A 366 -4.69 -25.31 -9.05
N PHE A 367 -3.91 -25.93 -9.95
CA PHE A 367 -2.48 -25.67 -10.07
C PHE A 367 -2.18 -24.18 -10.34
N TYR A 368 -2.95 -23.54 -11.22
CA TYR A 368 -2.83 -22.11 -11.50
C TYR A 368 -3.01 -21.24 -10.25
N PHE A 369 -4.08 -21.49 -9.48
CA PHE A 369 -4.34 -20.72 -8.27
C PHE A 369 -3.29 -20.99 -7.18
N LEU A 370 -2.87 -22.25 -7.00
CA LEU A 370 -1.78 -22.59 -6.07
C LEU A 370 -0.48 -21.89 -6.44
N LEU A 371 -0.16 -21.85 -7.74
CA LEU A 371 0.99 -21.12 -8.25
C LEU A 371 0.85 -19.63 -7.92
N LYS A 372 -0.27 -18.99 -8.25
CA LYS A 372 -0.50 -17.56 -7.95
C LYS A 372 -0.42 -17.24 -6.46
N ILE A 373 -0.99 -18.07 -5.59
CA ILE A 373 -0.89 -17.95 -4.14
C ILE A 373 0.56 -18.07 -3.66
N SER A 374 1.36 -18.96 -4.25
CA SER A 374 2.77 -19.13 -3.87
C SER A 374 3.68 -17.98 -4.31
N PHE A 375 3.29 -17.23 -5.35
CA PHE A 375 4.06 -16.12 -5.92
C PHE A 375 3.64 -14.76 -5.39
N PHE A 376 2.36 -14.54 -5.14
CA PHE A 376 1.91 -13.39 -4.38
C PHE A 376 2.26 -13.61 -2.93
N LYS A 377 3.14 -12.76 -2.37
CA LYS A 377 3.23 -12.60 -0.92
C LYS A 377 1.81 -12.22 -0.47
N LEU A 378 1.07 -13.18 0.08
CA LEU A 378 0.00 -12.87 1.02
C LEU A 378 0.71 -12.15 2.16
N ASP A 379 0.86 -10.83 2.06
CA ASP A 379 1.20 -10.03 3.21
C ASP A 379 0.06 -10.29 4.21
N PRO A 380 0.32 -10.98 5.34
CA PRO A 380 -0.73 -11.36 6.28
C PRO A 380 -1.48 -10.14 6.84
N THR A 381 -0.90 -8.94 6.67
CA THR A 381 -1.46 -7.66 7.08
C THR A 381 -2.25 -6.96 5.96
N SER A 382 -2.04 -7.31 4.69
CA SER A 382 -2.87 -6.82 3.58
C SER A 382 -4.17 -7.61 3.56
N THR A 383 -5.25 -6.97 4.00
CA THR A 383 -6.59 -7.51 3.70
C THR A 383 -6.74 -7.48 2.18
N PHE A 384 -6.92 -8.65 1.56
CA PHE A 384 -7.25 -8.72 0.14
C PHE A 384 -8.56 -7.98 -0.06
N ASP A 385 -8.47 -6.76 -0.59
CA ASP A 385 -9.61 -5.95 -0.95
C ASP A 385 -9.87 -6.12 -2.45
N PRO A 386 -10.98 -6.77 -2.85
CA PRO A 386 -11.38 -6.87 -4.27
C PRO A 386 -11.89 -5.53 -4.85
N ALA A 387 -12.01 -4.48 -4.01
CA ALA A 387 -12.38 -3.12 -4.38
C ALA A 387 -11.32 -2.07 -3.98
N PRO A 388 -10.04 -2.25 -4.38
CA PRO A 388 -8.97 -1.37 -3.94
C PRO A 388 -9.09 0.02 -4.60
N VAL A 389 -8.86 1.07 -3.80
CA VAL A 389 -8.83 2.46 -4.29
C VAL A 389 -7.63 2.70 -5.23
N GLN A 390 -6.56 1.94 -5.06
CA GLN A 390 -5.41 1.92 -5.98
C GLN A 390 -5.57 0.78 -6.99
N LYS A 391 -4.95 0.91 -8.17
CA LYS A 391 -4.90 -0.13 -9.21
C LYS A 391 -4.08 -1.34 -8.74
N SER A 392 -4.63 -2.10 -7.80
CA SER A 392 -4.03 -3.33 -7.28
C SER A 392 -4.50 -4.53 -8.10
N TYR A 393 -3.68 -5.58 -8.08
CA TYR A 393 -3.91 -6.80 -8.82
C TYR A 393 -5.09 -7.60 -8.25
N VAL A 394 -6.10 -7.88 -9.07
CA VAL A 394 -7.26 -8.71 -8.70
C VAL A 394 -7.05 -10.11 -9.28
N VAL A 395 -6.71 -11.08 -8.42
CA VAL A 395 -6.27 -12.44 -8.84
C VAL A 395 -7.21 -13.13 -9.84
N PRO A 396 -8.56 -13.11 -9.67
CA PRO A 396 -9.46 -13.71 -10.64
C PRO A 396 -9.40 -13.08 -12.04
N HIS A 397 -9.09 -11.79 -12.14
CA HIS A 397 -9.03 -11.07 -13.41
C HIS A 397 -7.97 -11.67 -14.35
N ASP A 398 -6.78 -11.89 -13.81
CA ASP A 398 -5.70 -12.55 -14.53
C ASP A 398 -6.05 -13.99 -14.94
N PHE A 399 -6.81 -14.71 -14.10
CA PHE A 399 -7.24 -16.06 -14.42
C PHE A 399 -8.13 -16.11 -15.66
N TYR A 400 -9.18 -15.29 -15.76
CA TYR A 400 -10.05 -15.35 -16.94
C TYR A 400 -9.51 -14.61 -18.17
N GLU A 401 -8.56 -13.68 -18.00
CA GLU A 401 -7.88 -13.04 -19.15
C GLU A 401 -6.83 -13.95 -19.79
N VAL A 402 -6.14 -14.78 -19.01
CA VAL A 402 -5.00 -15.56 -19.49
C VAL A 402 -5.10 -17.02 -19.12
N GLY A 403 -5.27 -17.32 -17.83
CA GLY A 403 -5.27 -18.69 -17.32
C GLY A 403 -6.30 -19.59 -18.01
N LEU A 404 -7.57 -19.24 -17.95
CA LEU A 404 -8.68 -20.03 -18.45
C LEU A 404 -8.65 -20.20 -19.99
N PRO A 405 -8.51 -19.15 -20.83
CA PRO A 405 -8.38 -19.32 -22.27
C PRO A 405 -7.18 -20.21 -22.66
N LEU A 406 -6.04 -20.07 -21.97
CA LEU A 406 -4.84 -20.86 -22.24
C LEU A 406 -5.02 -22.34 -21.86
N ILE A 407 -5.59 -22.60 -20.69
CA ILE A 407 -5.92 -23.97 -20.23
C ILE A 407 -6.84 -24.63 -21.27
N LEU A 408 -7.89 -23.94 -21.71
CA LEU A 408 -8.85 -24.49 -22.66
C LEU A 408 -8.25 -24.72 -24.05
N ALA A 409 -7.53 -23.73 -24.61
CA ALA A 409 -6.87 -23.86 -25.91
C ALA A 409 -5.81 -24.98 -25.92
N THR A 410 -5.07 -25.13 -24.82
CA THR A 410 -4.11 -26.24 -24.65
C THR A 410 -4.84 -27.57 -24.58
N THR A 411 -5.93 -27.66 -23.80
CA THR A 411 -6.75 -28.88 -23.70
C THR A 411 -7.31 -29.31 -25.06
N LEU A 412 -7.85 -28.37 -25.83
CA LEU A 412 -8.30 -28.63 -27.21
C LEU A 412 -7.17 -29.14 -28.09
N SER A 413 -5.99 -28.54 -28.00
CA SER A 413 -4.79 -28.96 -28.76
C SER A 413 -4.31 -30.37 -28.39
N LEU A 414 -4.47 -30.77 -27.13
CA LEU A 414 -4.17 -32.13 -26.66
C LEU A 414 -5.17 -33.16 -27.19
N GLN A 415 -6.46 -32.79 -27.30
CA GLN A 415 -7.48 -33.67 -27.89
C GLN A 415 -7.33 -33.80 -29.41
N ASN A 416 -7.04 -32.70 -30.10
CA ASN A 416 -6.76 -32.70 -31.52
C ASN A 416 -5.66 -31.68 -31.85
N LYS A 417 -4.53 -32.19 -32.37
CA LYS A 417 -3.33 -31.41 -32.67
C LYS A 417 -3.57 -30.18 -33.57
N TRP A 418 -4.61 -30.19 -34.39
CA TRP A 418 -4.92 -29.05 -35.28
C TRP A 418 -5.50 -27.86 -34.55
N PHE A 419 -6.05 -28.02 -33.34
CA PHE A 419 -6.45 -26.90 -32.49
C PHE A 419 -5.26 -26.06 -31.98
N VAL A 420 -4.01 -26.50 -32.24
CA VAL A 420 -2.82 -25.66 -32.01
C VAL A 420 -2.92 -24.30 -32.71
N ILE A 421 -3.71 -24.19 -33.80
CA ILE A 421 -3.97 -22.92 -34.47
C ILE A 421 -4.67 -21.91 -33.55
N LEU A 422 -5.59 -22.34 -32.68
CA LEU A 422 -6.26 -21.47 -31.70
C LEU A 422 -5.29 -21.06 -30.59
N LEU A 423 -4.37 -21.96 -30.20
CA LEU A 423 -3.31 -21.65 -29.25
C LEU A 423 -2.32 -20.61 -29.81
N LEU A 424 -1.93 -20.75 -31.08
CA LEU A 424 -1.10 -19.77 -31.79
C LEU A 424 -1.83 -18.44 -31.96
N LEU A 425 -3.13 -18.47 -32.30
CA LEU A 425 -3.97 -17.28 -32.38
C LEU A 425 -3.98 -16.55 -31.02
N GLN A 426 -4.19 -17.27 -29.92
CA GLN A 426 -4.13 -16.71 -28.56
C GLN A 426 -2.76 -16.09 -28.27
N ALA A 427 -1.67 -16.78 -28.60
CA ALA A 427 -0.32 -16.28 -28.36
C ALA A 427 -0.02 -15.00 -29.16
N ILE A 428 -0.47 -14.92 -30.41
CA ILE A 428 -0.27 -13.75 -31.29
C ILE A 428 -1.13 -12.57 -30.84
N LEU A 429 -2.44 -12.79 -30.64
CA LEU A 429 -3.39 -11.72 -30.32
C LEU A 429 -3.15 -11.08 -28.95
N PHE A 430 -2.53 -11.80 -28.01
CA PHE A 430 -2.29 -11.35 -26.65
C PHE A 430 -0.81 -11.30 -26.27
N TYR A 431 0.09 -11.35 -27.26
CA TYR A 431 1.54 -11.36 -27.04
C TYR A 431 2.03 -10.27 -26.06
N PRO A 432 1.66 -8.99 -26.17
CA PRO A 432 2.15 -7.96 -25.24
C PRO A 432 1.74 -8.23 -23.79
N GLY A 433 0.51 -8.72 -23.59
CA GLY A 433 -0.01 -9.07 -22.27
C GLY A 433 0.67 -10.32 -21.69
N ILE A 434 0.97 -11.30 -22.54
CA ILE A 434 1.70 -12.51 -22.14
C ILE A 434 3.15 -12.15 -21.78
N GLU A 435 3.84 -11.38 -22.62
CA GLU A 435 5.22 -10.94 -22.42
C GLU A 435 5.36 -10.21 -21.08
N GLN A 436 4.49 -9.24 -20.80
CA GLN A 436 4.53 -8.49 -19.54
C GLN A 436 4.32 -9.41 -18.32
N ARG A 437 3.40 -10.36 -18.39
CA ARG A 437 3.15 -11.31 -17.30
C ARG A 437 4.32 -12.27 -17.10
N VAL A 438 4.97 -12.72 -18.17
CA VAL A 438 6.21 -13.52 -18.10
C VAL A 438 7.34 -12.71 -17.46
N LYS A 439 7.53 -11.44 -17.86
CA LYS A 439 8.53 -10.56 -17.22
C LYS A 439 8.27 -10.41 -15.73
N ASN A 440 7.02 -10.11 -15.34
CA ASN A 440 6.63 -9.99 -13.94
C ASN A 440 6.87 -11.31 -13.17
N PHE A 441 6.56 -12.45 -13.80
CA PHE A 441 6.80 -13.77 -13.23
C PHE A 441 8.30 -14.04 -13.00
N VAL A 442 9.14 -13.81 -14.01
CA VAL A 442 10.60 -13.96 -13.93
C VAL A 442 11.18 -13.03 -12.84
N GLN A 443 10.72 -11.79 -12.75
CA GLN A 443 11.11 -10.85 -11.68
C GLN A 443 10.69 -11.36 -10.30
N SER A 444 9.50 -11.95 -10.17
CA SER A 444 9.04 -12.53 -8.90
C SER A 444 9.88 -13.73 -8.45
N LEU A 445 10.37 -14.55 -9.40
CA LEU A 445 11.31 -15.64 -9.13
C LEU A 445 12.66 -15.11 -8.66
N GLN A 446 13.17 -14.04 -9.28
CA GLN A 446 14.47 -13.45 -8.97
C GLN A 446 14.49 -12.70 -7.62
N SER A 447 13.37 -12.13 -7.17
CA SER A 447 13.29 -11.35 -5.93
C SER A 447 13.15 -12.19 -4.64
N LYS A 448 12.71 -13.46 -4.73
CA LYS A 448 12.64 -14.38 -3.58
C LYS A 448 14.01 -14.65 -2.92
N PRO A 449 15.09 -15.01 -3.64
CA PRO A 449 16.39 -15.26 -3.02
C PRO A 449 17.03 -13.99 -2.42
N GLN A 450 16.82 -12.82 -3.01
CA GLN A 450 17.32 -11.55 -2.47
C GLN A 450 16.66 -11.18 -1.13
N ASN A 451 15.36 -11.42 -0.98
CA ASN A 451 14.65 -11.21 0.28
C ASN A 451 15.11 -12.17 1.39
N LEU A 452 15.43 -13.42 1.05
CA LEU A 452 15.98 -14.38 2.01
C LEU A 452 17.38 -13.97 2.49
N GLN A 453 18.24 -13.48 1.59
CA GLN A 453 19.56 -12.96 1.95
C GLN A 453 19.47 -11.69 2.81
N SER A 454 18.55 -10.77 2.50
CA SER A 454 18.36 -9.57 3.33
C SER A 454 17.81 -9.92 4.72
N LEU A 455 16.85 -10.85 4.81
CA LEU A 455 16.34 -11.37 6.09
C LEU A 455 17.44 -12.07 6.90
N GLN A 456 18.28 -12.88 6.25
CA GLN A 456 19.42 -13.53 6.91
C GLN A 456 20.42 -12.49 7.43
N THR A 457 20.66 -11.42 6.66
CA THR A 457 21.57 -10.34 7.05
C THR A 457 21.02 -9.56 8.26
N GLN A 458 19.72 -9.26 8.26
CA GLN A 458 19.04 -8.63 9.39
C GLN A 458 19.05 -9.53 10.64
N LEU A 459 18.78 -10.83 10.48
CA LEU A 459 18.84 -11.79 11.58
C LEU A 459 20.25 -11.85 12.19
N ASN A 460 21.28 -11.88 11.35
CA ASN A 460 22.67 -11.87 11.81
C ASN A 460 23.03 -10.57 12.55
N ALA A 461 22.53 -9.41 12.10
CA ALA A 461 22.74 -8.13 12.77
C ALA A 461 22.07 -8.11 14.16
N VAL A 462 20.83 -8.58 14.26
CA VAL A 462 20.11 -8.70 15.54
C VAL A 462 20.84 -9.67 16.48
N GLN A 463 21.33 -10.80 15.97
CA GLN A 463 22.10 -11.76 16.76
C GLN A 463 23.38 -11.14 17.35
N ALA A 464 24.06 -10.28 16.57
CA ALA A 464 25.25 -9.56 17.02
C ALA A 464 24.92 -8.54 18.13
N GLU A 465 23.82 -7.79 18.00
CA GLU A 465 23.35 -6.87 19.05
C GLU A 465 22.98 -7.60 20.34
N VAL A 466 22.26 -8.72 20.25
CA VAL A 466 21.92 -9.56 21.41
C VAL A 466 23.18 -10.06 22.12
N THR A 467 24.20 -10.47 21.34
CA THR A 467 25.48 -10.91 21.89
C THR A 467 26.22 -9.77 22.61
N GLN A 468 26.18 -8.55 22.07
CA GLN A 468 26.76 -7.37 22.71
C GLN A 468 26.00 -6.95 23.98
N LEU A 469 24.67 -7.06 23.99
CA LEU A 469 23.86 -6.79 25.17
C LEU A 469 24.14 -7.80 26.28
N ASN A 470 24.26 -9.09 25.95
CA ASN A 470 24.61 -10.13 26.91
C ASN A 470 25.99 -9.92 27.53
N SER A 471 26.99 -9.50 26.74
CA SER A 471 28.33 -9.21 27.28
C SER A 471 28.31 -8.01 28.24
N ARG A 472 27.55 -6.95 27.92
CA ARG A 472 27.34 -5.80 28.82
C ARG A 472 26.60 -6.20 30.10
N LEU A 473 25.56 -7.03 29.98
CA LEU A 473 24.83 -7.55 31.13
C LEU A 473 25.79 -8.28 32.08
N HIS A 474 26.66 -9.13 31.52
CA HIS A 474 27.63 -9.89 32.32
C HIS A 474 28.68 -8.99 32.98
N GLN A 475 29.18 -7.97 32.28
CA GLN A 475 30.07 -6.95 32.88
C GLN A 475 29.37 -6.20 34.02
N THR A 476 28.10 -5.87 33.84
CA THR A 476 27.31 -5.15 34.86
C THR A 476 27.07 -6.04 36.08
N GLN A 477 26.79 -7.33 35.88
CA GLN A 477 26.67 -8.31 36.97
C GLN A 477 27.96 -8.43 37.78
N ASN A 478 29.10 -8.56 37.10
CA ASN A 478 30.41 -8.63 37.76
C ASN A 478 30.72 -7.36 38.56
N TYR A 479 30.35 -6.18 38.04
CA TYR A 479 30.52 -4.91 38.75
C TYR A 479 29.61 -4.82 39.99
N LEU A 480 28.36 -5.27 39.89
CA LEU A 480 27.44 -5.34 41.03
C LEU A 480 27.95 -6.29 42.11
N GLU A 481 28.49 -7.45 41.73
CA GLU A 481 29.09 -8.40 42.67
C GLU A 481 30.31 -7.82 43.39
N GLN A 482 31.16 -7.07 42.67
CA GLN A 482 32.27 -6.34 43.28
C GLN A 482 31.80 -5.29 44.29
N LEU A 483 30.77 -4.50 43.94
CA LEU A 483 30.19 -3.52 44.86
C LEU A 483 29.57 -4.18 46.09
N GLN A 484 28.87 -5.31 45.93
CA GLN A 484 28.33 -6.07 47.06
C GLN A 484 29.44 -6.57 47.99
N ASN A 485 30.53 -7.10 47.43
CA ASN A 485 31.68 -7.54 48.22
C ASN A 485 32.35 -6.39 48.98
N GLN A 486 32.51 -5.22 48.35
CA GLN A 486 33.03 -4.03 49.02
C GLN A 486 32.12 -3.55 50.15
N LEU A 487 30.80 -3.55 49.92
CA LEU A 487 29.82 -3.16 50.94
C LEU A 487 29.90 -4.11 52.15
N GLN A 488 29.95 -5.42 51.90
CA GLN A 488 30.02 -6.45 52.93
C GLN A 488 31.33 -6.36 53.73
N GLN A 489 32.47 -6.08 53.08
CA GLN A 489 33.73 -5.80 53.78
C GLN A 489 33.62 -4.60 54.71
N SER A 490 33.10 -3.46 54.23
CA SER A 490 32.94 -2.25 55.07
C SER A 490 32.01 -2.49 56.27
N GLN A 491 30.96 -3.28 56.10
CA GLN A 491 30.03 -3.66 57.17
C GLN A 491 30.72 -4.56 58.20
N THR A 492 31.55 -5.51 57.74
CA THR A 492 32.30 -6.42 58.61
C THR A 492 33.35 -5.67 59.44
N GLU A 493 34.08 -4.74 58.82
CA GLU A 493 35.03 -3.86 59.52
C GLU A 493 34.33 -2.97 60.56
N SER A 494 33.18 -2.38 60.20
CA SER A 494 32.38 -1.56 61.12
C SER A 494 31.84 -2.38 62.31
N GLN A 495 31.40 -3.62 62.08
CA GLN A 495 30.96 -4.52 63.15
C GLN A 495 32.11 -4.99 64.04
N PHE A 496 33.27 -5.32 63.46
CA PHE A 496 34.47 -5.70 64.20
C PHE A 496 34.93 -4.56 65.12
N HIS A 497 35.02 -3.33 64.61
CA HIS A 497 35.34 -2.16 65.42
C HIS A 497 34.31 -1.93 66.53
N GLN A 498 33.01 -2.05 66.26
CA GLN A 498 31.99 -1.90 67.30
C GLN A 498 32.15 -2.94 68.43
N ASN A 499 32.35 -4.21 68.08
CA ASN A 499 32.53 -5.27 69.07
C ASN A 499 33.77 -5.02 69.92
N GLN A 500 34.88 -4.61 69.30
CA GLN A 500 36.11 -4.28 70.01
C GLN A 500 35.91 -3.11 70.97
N THR A 501 35.20 -2.04 70.56
CA THR A 501 34.88 -0.90 71.42
C THR A 501 33.95 -1.30 72.57
N GLN A 502 32.95 -2.16 72.33
CA GLN A 502 32.05 -2.65 73.38
C GLN A 502 32.78 -3.56 74.39
N THR A 503 33.65 -4.45 73.94
CA THR A 503 34.48 -5.27 74.84
C THR A 503 35.43 -4.40 75.66
N ALA A 504 36.09 -3.42 75.04
CA ALA A 504 36.95 -2.48 75.75
C ALA A 504 36.18 -1.72 76.85
N LEU A 505 34.93 -1.34 76.56
CA LEU A 505 34.06 -0.66 77.51
C LEU A 505 33.67 -1.52 78.71
N GLN A 506 33.55 -2.84 78.54
CA GLN A 506 33.27 -3.77 79.65
C GLN A 506 34.44 -3.85 80.64
N PHE A 507 35.68 -3.82 80.15
CA PHE A 507 36.88 -3.92 81.00
C PHE A 507 37.29 -2.57 81.61
N HIS A 508 37.02 -1.46 80.92
CA HIS A 508 37.41 -0.12 81.35
C HIS A 508 36.26 0.90 81.16
N PRO A 509 35.19 0.81 81.98
CA PRO A 509 33.98 1.62 81.80
C PRO A 509 34.18 3.12 82.01
N ASP A 510 35.23 3.51 82.76
CA ASP A 510 35.54 4.90 83.09
C ASP A 510 36.65 5.51 82.22
N ASN A 511 37.06 4.84 81.14
CA ASN A 511 38.04 5.38 80.20
C ASN A 511 37.35 6.26 79.14
N PHE A 512 37.66 7.55 79.16
CA PHE A 512 37.07 8.53 78.23
C PHE A 512 37.40 8.22 76.75
N GLU A 513 38.57 7.65 76.44
CA GLU A 513 38.99 7.35 75.06
C GLU A 513 38.10 6.27 74.44
N ILE A 514 37.63 5.31 75.24
CA ILE A 514 36.72 4.26 74.78
C ILE A 514 35.33 4.84 74.47
N HIS A 515 34.84 5.78 75.29
CA HIS A 515 33.58 6.50 75.00
C HIS A 515 33.69 7.42 73.77
N LEU A 516 34.86 8.04 73.56
CA LEU A 516 35.14 8.82 72.34
C LEU A 516 35.11 7.92 71.09
N GLU A 517 35.77 6.76 71.12
CA GLU A 517 35.73 5.81 70.00
C GLU A 517 34.34 5.21 69.78
N LEU A 518 33.58 4.96 70.86
CA LEU A 518 32.18 4.52 70.76
C LEU A 518 31.31 5.58 70.07
N GLY A 519 31.48 6.85 70.44
CA GLY A 519 30.81 7.96 69.79
C GLY A 519 31.11 7.99 68.28
N LYS A 520 32.37 7.81 67.87
CA LYS A 520 32.76 7.79 66.44
C LYS A 520 32.16 6.62 65.68
N VAL A 521 32.08 5.45 66.32
CA VAL A 521 31.45 4.26 65.72
C VAL A 521 29.94 4.49 65.53
N LEU A 522 29.27 5.10 66.50
CA LEU A 522 27.84 5.41 66.44
C LEU A 522 27.53 6.54 65.44
N GLU A 523 28.40 7.56 65.37
CA GLU A 523 28.39 8.63 64.37
C GLU A 523 28.45 8.07 62.95
N LYS A 524 29.40 7.17 62.66
CA LYS A 524 29.50 6.48 61.35
C LYS A 524 28.25 5.65 60.99
N LYS A 525 27.49 5.20 61.99
CA LYS A 525 26.22 4.48 61.81
C LYS A 525 24.99 5.40 61.81
N GLN A 526 25.20 6.72 61.85
CA GLN A 526 24.16 7.74 61.91
C GLN A 526 23.20 7.57 63.11
N LYS A 527 23.67 6.93 64.19
CA LYS A 527 22.93 6.82 65.46
C LYS A 527 23.23 8.05 66.31
N TRP A 528 22.71 9.19 65.86
CA TRP A 528 23.11 10.50 66.35
C TRP A 528 22.87 10.72 67.84
N ASP A 529 21.73 10.28 68.38
CA ASP A 529 21.41 10.43 69.81
C ASP A 529 22.34 9.60 70.71
N ASP A 530 22.63 8.36 70.31
CA ASP A 530 23.55 7.48 71.03
C ASP A 530 25.00 8.00 70.95
N ALA A 531 25.41 8.52 69.80
CA ALA A 531 26.72 9.14 69.61
C ALA A 531 26.89 10.39 70.49
N ILE A 532 25.87 11.24 70.56
CA ILE A 532 25.85 12.41 71.45
C ILE A 532 25.98 11.97 72.91
N ALA A 533 25.25 10.93 73.33
CA ALA A 533 25.36 10.40 74.69
C ALA A 533 26.76 9.87 75.00
N ALA A 534 27.38 9.14 74.06
CA ALA A 534 28.74 8.63 74.19
C ALA A 534 29.78 9.76 74.27
N TYR A 535 29.69 10.78 73.41
CA TYR A 535 30.60 11.94 73.50
C TYR A 535 30.40 12.75 74.76
N ARG A 536 29.16 12.94 75.22
CA ARG A 536 28.88 13.59 76.52
C ARG A 536 29.46 12.78 77.68
N ARG A 537 29.44 11.45 77.61
CA ARG A 537 30.08 10.58 78.60
C ARG A 537 31.60 10.71 78.57
N ALA A 538 32.21 10.76 77.38
CA ALA A 538 33.65 11.01 77.21
C ALA A 538 34.05 12.37 77.82
N ILE A 539 33.27 13.43 77.55
CA ILE A 539 33.47 14.77 78.13
C ILE A 539 33.29 14.77 79.65
N ALA A 540 32.34 14.01 80.19
CA ALA A 540 32.15 13.93 81.64
C ALA A 540 33.33 13.24 82.34
N LEU A 541 33.95 12.25 81.69
CA LEU A 541 35.12 11.53 82.19
C LEU A 541 36.43 12.30 82.00
N ASN A 542 36.54 13.06 80.90
CA ASN A 542 37.64 13.99 80.65
C ASN A 542 37.12 15.30 80.04
N PRO A 543 36.84 16.31 80.88
CA PRO A 543 36.32 17.61 80.43
C PRO A 543 37.24 18.37 79.48
N ASP A 544 38.53 18.05 79.49
CA ASP A 544 39.58 18.75 78.74
C ASP A 544 39.89 18.09 77.38
N ASP A 545 39.28 16.93 77.07
CA ASP A 545 39.49 16.27 75.77
C ASP A 545 38.81 17.05 74.64
N SER A 546 39.65 17.80 73.94
CA SER A 546 39.28 18.63 72.79
C SER A 546 38.57 17.84 71.67
N ARG A 547 38.94 16.56 71.45
CA ARG A 547 38.36 15.69 70.40
C ARG A 547 36.89 15.39 70.67
N SER A 548 36.54 15.06 71.91
CA SER A 548 35.16 14.75 72.31
C SER A 548 34.25 15.97 72.16
N HIS A 549 34.75 17.18 72.51
CA HIS A 549 34.02 18.44 72.27
C HIS A 549 33.86 18.73 70.78
N LYS A 550 34.89 18.49 69.96
CA LYS A 550 34.81 18.67 68.51
C LYS A 550 33.72 17.76 67.90
N HIS A 551 33.80 16.45 68.13
CA HIS A 551 32.86 15.50 67.52
C HIS A 551 31.42 15.72 68.01
N LEU A 552 31.23 16.08 69.28
CA LEU A 552 29.92 16.49 69.77
C LEU A 552 29.43 17.75 69.04
N GLY A 553 30.31 18.74 68.82
CA GLY A 553 30.00 19.94 68.06
C GLY A 553 29.61 19.64 66.61
N ASP A 554 30.32 18.73 65.93
CA ASP A 554 30.05 18.31 64.55
C ASP A 554 28.64 17.71 64.42
N ILE A 555 28.26 16.76 65.29
CA ILE A 555 26.92 16.17 65.26
C ILE A 555 25.83 17.19 65.61
N LEU A 556 26.06 18.06 66.59
CA LEU A 556 25.08 19.09 66.98
C LEU A 556 24.88 20.11 65.84
N ALA A 557 25.93 20.45 65.10
CA ALA A 557 25.86 21.33 63.93
C ALA A 557 25.05 20.68 62.80
N GLU A 558 25.31 19.40 62.49
CA GLU A 558 24.54 18.65 61.49
C GLU A 558 23.05 18.56 61.83
N ARG A 559 22.70 18.54 63.14
CA ARG A 559 21.30 18.54 63.62
C ARG A 559 20.68 19.93 63.75
N GLY A 560 21.39 20.99 63.35
CA GLY A 560 20.90 22.36 63.42
C GLY A 560 20.90 22.98 64.82
N GLN A 561 21.53 22.34 65.82
CA GLN A 561 21.68 22.86 67.18
C GLN A 561 22.90 23.78 67.27
N ILE A 562 22.90 24.83 66.44
CA ILE A 562 24.06 25.69 66.16
C ILE A 562 24.61 26.38 67.43
N ASN A 563 23.74 26.78 68.35
CA ASN A 563 24.15 27.44 69.59
C ASN A 563 24.97 26.50 70.49
N GLU A 564 24.53 25.26 70.67
CA GLU A 564 25.24 24.25 71.46
C GLU A 564 26.53 23.81 70.75
N ALA A 565 26.48 23.60 69.43
CA ALA A 565 27.66 23.30 68.63
C ALA A 565 28.75 24.38 68.76
N SER A 566 28.37 25.67 68.74
CA SER A 566 29.31 26.78 68.90
C SER A 566 30.01 26.80 70.26
N LEU A 567 29.35 26.30 71.32
CA LEU A 567 29.92 26.20 72.66
C LEU A 567 30.90 25.02 72.71
N CYS A 568 30.53 23.88 72.13
CA CYS A 568 31.39 22.71 72.00
C CYS A 568 32.66 23.03 71.22
N TYR A 569 32.56 23.69 70.06
CA TYR A 569 33.73 24.09 69.29
C TYR A 569 34.63 25.09 70.00
N ARG A 570 34.05 26.06 70.73
CA ARG A 570 34.83 26.99 71.57
C ARG A 570 35.61 26.26 72.66
N ARG A 571 35.00 25.27 73.31
CA ARG A 571 35.71 24.42 74.28
C ARG A 571 36.80 23.58 73.63
N ALA A 572 36.54 22.97 72.47
CA ALA A 572 37.56 22.22 71.73
C ALA A 572 38.79 23.07 71.39
N LEU A 573 38.57 24.32 70.93
CA LEU A 573 39.64 25.29 70.65
C LEU A 573 40.38 25.76 71.90
N GLN A 574 39.68 25.93 73.02
CA GLN A 574 40.28 26.34 74.29
C GLN A 574 41.32 25.32 74.77
N PHE A 575 41.02 24.03 74.65
CA PHE A 575 41.91 22.96 75.10
C PHE A 575 42.95 22.57 74.05
N GLN A 576 42.62 22.64 72.75
CA GLN A 576 43.57 22.41 71.69
C GLN A 576 43.34 23.40 70.52
N PRO A 577 44.09 24.51 70.47
CA PRO A 577 43.91 25.55 69.47
C PRO A 577 44.07 25.11 68.01
N ARG A 578 44.76 23.98 67.76
CA ARG A 578 45.00 23.42 66.42
C ARG A 578 44.09 22.23 66.05
N ILE A 579 43.02 21.97 66.79
CA ILE A 579 42.22 20.74 66.59
C ILE A 579 41.45 20.66 65.27
N PHE A 580 41.23 21.79 64.60
CA PHE A 580 40.56 21.83 63.29
C PHE A 580 41.53 21.76 62.11
N GLY A 581 42.85 21.67 62.34
CA GLY A 581 43.85 21.56 61.28
C GLY A 581 43.97 22.80 60.38
N ILE A 582 43.60 23.97 60.91
CA ILE A 582 43.65 25.28 60.24
C ILE A 582 44.74 26.15 60.88
#